data_AF-A0A5S9LZ92-F1
#
_entry.id   AF-A0A5S9LZ92-F1
#
_cell.length_a   1.000
_cell.length_b   1.000
_cell.length_c   1.000
_cell.angle_alpha   90.00
_cell.angle_beta   90.00
_cell.angle_gamma   90.00
#
_symmetry.space_group_name_H-M   'P 1'
#
loop_
_entity.id
_entity.type
_entity.pdbx_description
1 polymer ?
#
loop_
_entity_poly.entity_id
_entity_poly.type
_entity_poly.pdbx_seq_one_letter_code
_entity_poly.pdbx_strand_id
1 'polypeptide(L)'
;MERGGKTTTIRILTGLARPTSGVVKVAGLDVAKEMDQISHVIGYCPQHPAFYQDMTGQEWMHWVGGLFHLEKKKIIRSKNRGAVEALPGV
;
A
#
# COMPACT_ATOMS: atom_id res chain seq x y z
N MET A 1 -14.87 -9.62 -16.47
CA MET A 1 -14.83 -10.93 -15.78
C MET A 1 -13.36 -11.28 -15.51
N GLU A 2 -12.76 -10.76 -14.44
CA GLU A 2 -11.43 -11.20 -13.98
C GLU A 2 -11.61 -12.36 -12.99
N ARG A 3 -10.94 -13.49 -13.25
CA ARG A 3 -11.08 -14.73 -12.49
C ARG A 3 -10.63 -14.57 -11.02
N GLY A 4 -11.41 -15.19 -10.14
CA GLY A 4 -11.31 -15.16 -8.68
C GLY A 4 -9.94 -15.56 -8.12
N GLY A 5 -9.51 -14.79 -7.13
CA GLY A 5 -8.33 -15.11 -6.31
C GLY A 5 -7.30 -13.99 -6.24
N LYS A 6 -7.17 -13.10 -7.24
CA LYS A 6 -6.14 -12.03 -7.24
C LYS A 6 -6.24 -11.12 -6.03
N THR A 7 -7.41 -10.51 -5.81
CA THR A 7 -7.66 -9.63 -4.66
C THR A 7 -7.49 -10.40 -3.35
N THR A 8 -7.93 -11.66 -3.29
CA THR A 8 -7.75 -12.53 -2.12
C THR A 8 -6.27 -12.79 -1.84
N THR A 9 -5.48 -13.09 -2.86
CA THR A 9 -4.04 -13.31 -2.76
C THR A 9 -3.32 -12.04 -2.32
N ILE A 10 -3.66 -10.89 -2.90
CA ILE A 10 -3.08 -9.60 -2.49
C ILE A 10 -3.43 -9.31 -1.02
N ARG A 11 -4.68 -9.55 -0.61
CA ARG A 11 -5.09 -9.40 0.80
C ARG A 11 -4.32 -10.35 1.72
N ILE A 12 -4.04 -11.58 1.30
CA ILE A 12 -3.21 -12.50 2.08
C ILE A 12 -1.78 -11.98 2.17
N LEU A 13 -1.15 -11.62 1.05
CA LEU A 13 0.23 -11.10 1.03
C LEU A 13 0.41 -9.81 1.85
N THR A 14 -0.64 -9.00 1.96
CA THR A 14 -0.63 -7.73 2.71
C THR A 14 -1.11 -7.90 4.16
N GLY A 15 -1.43 -9.13 4.60
CA GLY A 15 -1.94 -9.41 5.95
C GLY A 15 -3.40 -8.99 6.20
N LEU A 16 -4.11 -8.50 5.18
CA LEU A 16 -5.54 -8.15 5.23
C LEU A 16 -6.47 -9.37 5.21
N ALA A 17 -5.94 -10.57 5.00
CA ALA A 17 -6.63 -11.85 5.12
C ALA A 17 -5.66 -12.93 5.58
N ARG A 18 -6.13 -13.93 6.33
CA ARG A 18 -5.32 -15.10 6.70
C ARG A 18 -5.43 -16.20 5.65
N PRO A 19 -4.34 -16.90 5.31
CA PRO A 19 -4.42 -18.08 4.47
C PRO A 19 -5.21 -19.18 5.19
N THR A 20 -6.06 -19.90 4.46
CA THR A 20 -6.84 -21.01 5.04
C THR A 20 -5.96 -22.23 5.35
N SER A 21 -4.88 -22.41 4.59
CA SER A 21 -3.85 -23.43 4.83
C SER A 21 -2.53 -23.03 4.18
N GLY A 22 -1.45 -23.70 4.56
CA GLY A 22 -0.10 -23.45 4.04
C GLY A 22 0.60 -22.25 4.70
N VAL A 23 1.80 -21.95 4.21
CA VAL A 23 2.63 -20.84 4.69
C VAL A 23 2.87 -19.88 3.54
N VAL A 24 2.65 -18.59 3.80
CA VAL A 24 2.90 -17.52 2.84
C VAL A 24 4.03 -16.66 3.40
N LYS A 25 5.04 -16.40 2.58
CA LYS A 25 6.17 -15.56 2.95
C LYS A 25 6.27 -14.33 2.06
N VAL A 26 6.56 -13.18 2.67
CA VAL A 26 6.84 -11.91 2.01
C VAL A 26 8.19 -11.42 2.48
N ALA A 27 9.09 -11.10 1.55
CA ALA A 27 10.47 -10.72 1.87
C ALA A 27 11.20 -11.74 2.78
N GLY A 28 10.86 -13.03 2.66
CA GLY A 28 11.41 -14.11 3.48
C GLY A 28 10.73 -14.33 4.84
N LEU A 29 9.83 -13.43 5.24
CA LEU A 29 9.13 -13.43 6.53
C LEU A 29 7.74 -14.09 6.42
N ASP A 30 7.33 -14.84 7.44
CA ASP A 30 6.00 -15.49 7.50
C ASP A 30 4.89 -14.48 7.76
N VAL A 31 3.97 -14.33 6.81
CA VAL A 31 2.84 -13.40 6.87
C VAL A 31 1.95 -13.65 8.09
N ALA A 32 1.81 -14.88 8.58
CA ALA A 32 0.94 -15.13 9.73
C ALA A 32 1.58 -14.74 11.08
N LYS A 33 2.91 -14.61 11.12
CA LYS A 33 3.68 -14.45 12.37
C LYS A 33 4.47 -13.15 12.45
N GLU A 34 4.86 -12.58 11.31
CA GLU A 34 5.86 -11.52 11.22
C GLU A 34 5.32 -10.27 10.52
N MET A 35 3.99 -10.06 10.54
CA MET A 35 3.36 -8.90 9.87
C MET A 35 3.91 -7.55 10.31
N ASP A 36 4.29 -7.42 11.58
CA ASP A 36 4.88 -6.19 12.12
C ASP A 36 6.12 -5.80 11.31
N GLN A 37 7.06 -6.73 11.14
CA GLN A 37 8.25 -6.55 10.31
C GLN A 37 7.92 -6.35 8.83
N ILE A 38 6.96 -7.13 8.30
CA ILE A 38 6.54 -7.03 6.90
C ILE A 38 5.95 -5.65 6.58
N SER A 39 5.20 -5.04 7.51
CA SER A 39 4.57 -3.72 7.34
C SER A 39 5.59 -2.58 7.17
N HIS A 40 6.83 -2.77 7.62
CA HIS A 40 7.93 -1.84 7.40
C HIS A 40 8.64 -2.03 6.06
N VAL A 41 8.39 -3.14 5.37
CA VAL A 41 9.06 -3.51 4.11
C VAL A 41 8.15 -3.32 2.89
N ILE A 42 6.84 -3.49 3.05
CA ILE A 42 5.87 -3.35 1.96
C ILE A 42 4.74 -2.38 2.30
N GLY A 43 4.21 -1.71 1.29
CA GLY A 43 3.01 -0.88 1.38
C GLY A 43 1.92 -1.40 0.44
N TYR A 44 0.65 -1.25 0.84
CA TYR A 44 -0.50 -1.63 0.03
C TYR A 44 -1.29 -0.40 -0.41
N CYS A 45 -1.50 -0.25 -1.72
CA CYS A 45 -2.41 0.75 -2.29
C CYS A 45 -3.70 0.03 -2.71
N PRO A 46 -4.87 0.37 -2.14
CA PRO A 46 -6.12 -0.25 -2.53
C PRO A 46 -6.54 0.18 -3.95
N GLN A 47 -7.40 -0.63 -4.59
CA GLN A 47 -7.93 -0.34 -5.92
C GLN A 47 -8.63 1.02 -6.01
N HIS A 48 -9.30 1.43 -4.94
CA HIS A 48 -9.90 2.74 -4.79
C HIS A 48 -9.31 3.41 -3.55
N PRO A 49 -8.26 4.24 -3.69
CA PRO A 49 -7.72 5.01 -2.59
C PRO A 49 -8.74 6.03 -2.09
N ALA A 50 -8.90 6.13 -0.77
CA ALA A 50 -9.70 7.18 -0.15
C ALA A 50 -8.84 8.45 -0.05
N PHE A 51 -9.03 9.37 -1.00
CA PHE A 51 -8.43 10.70 -0.94
C PHE A 51 -9.37 11.65 -0.18
N TYR A 52 -8.82 12.40 0.77
CA TYR A 52 -9.55 13.49 1.41
C TYR A 52 -9.69 14.63 0.41
N GLN A 53 -10.93 15.06 0.13
CA GLN A 53 -11.19 16.09 -0.90
C GLN A 53 -10.56 17.44 -0.56
N ASP A 54 -10.39 17.73 0.74
CA ASP A 54 -9.79 18.97 1.23
C ASP A 54 -8.25 18.91 1.32
N MET A 55 -7.60 17.85 0.82
CA MET A 55 -6.14 17.71 0.82
C MET A 55 -5.57 17.70 -0.60
N THR A 56 -4.53 18.51 -0.82
CA THR A 56 -3.70 18.39 -2.03
C THR A 56 -2.91 17.08 -2.01
N GLY A 57 -2.49 16.60 -3.20
CA GLY A 57 -1.67 15.39 -3.29
C GLY A 57 -0.35 15.47 -2.50
N GLN A 58 0.22 16.66 -2.34
CA GLN A 58 1.42 16.86 -1.50
C GLN A 58 1.10 16.75 -0.01
N GLU A 59 0.00 17.35 0.45
CA GLU A 59 -0.44 17.23 1.84
C GLU A 59 -0.79 15.79 2.19
N TRP A 60 -1.49 15.09 1.29
CA TRP A 60 -1.77 13.67 1.44
C TRP A 60 -0.49 12.84 1.56
N MET A 61 0.52 13.09 0.70
CA MET A 61 1.79 12.38 0.75
C MET A 61 2.57 12.67 2.05
N HIS A 62 2.56 13.92 2.53
CA HIS A 62 3.15 14.26 3.82
C HIS A 62 2.42 13.60 4.99
N TRP A 63 1.08 13.56 4.94
CA TRP A 63 0.24 12.95 5.95
C TRP A 63 0.46 11.43 6.03
N VAL A 64 0.39 10.73 4.90
CA VAL A 64 0.67 9.29 4.80
C VAL A 64 2.11 9.00 5.23
N GLY A 65 3.08 9.77 4.77
CA GLY A 65 4.48 9.58 5.18
C GLY A 65 4.69 9.78 6.67
N GLY A 66 3.97 10.72 7.30
CA GLY A 66 3.95 10.89 8.75
C GLY A 66 3.40 9.67 9.50
N LEU A 67 2.30 9.09 9.01
CA LEU A 67 1.70 7.88 9.57
C LEU A 67 2.68 6.69 9.56
N PHE A 68 3.44 6.54 8.48
CA PHE A 68 4.46 5.49 8.33
C PHE A 68 5.85 5.89 8.86
N HIS A 69 5.94 6.97 9.66
CA HIS A 69 7.19 7.44 10.29
C HIS A 69 8.34 7.68 9.29
N LEU A 70 8.01 8.06 8.05
CA LEU A 70 8.98 8.37 7.02
C LEU A 70 9.57 9.76 7.26
N GLU A 71 10.88 9.88 7.12
CA GLU A 71 11.56 11.17 7.22
C GLU A 71 11.06 12.14 6.15
N LYS A 72 10.68 13.36 6.54
CA LYS A 72 10.17 14.41 5.65
C LYS A 72 11.06 14.67 4.42
N LYS A 73 12.40 14.54 4.57
CA LYS A 73 13.37 14.70 3.48
C LYS A 73 13.26 13.62 2.39
N LYS A 74 12.73 12.43 2.72
CA LYS A 74 12.53 11.33 1.76
C LYS A 74 11.25 11.52 0.94
N ILE A 75 10.21 12.11 1.53
CA ILE A 75 8.91 12.35 0.87
C ILE A 75 9.04 13.31 -0.32
N ILE A 76 9.82 14.38 -0.17
CA ILE A 76 9.92 15.47 -1.16
C ILE A 76 10.80 15.10 -2.37
N ARG A 77 11.62 14.05 -2.29
CA ARG A 77 12.65 13.73 -3.30
C ARG A 77 12.10 13.01 -4.55
N SER A 78 10.89 12.44 -4.48
CA SER A 78 10.25 11.75 -5.60
C SER A 78 9.49 12.74 -6.52
N LYS A 79 10.21 13.56 -7.27
CA LYS A 79 9.63 14.26 -8.44
C LYS A 79 9.56 13.30 -9.63
N ASN A 80 8.62 12.36 -9.61
CA ASN A 80 8.30 11.61 -10.82
C ASN A 80 7.52 12.52 -11.78
N ARG A 81 8.20 12.97 -12.83
CA ARG A 81 7.69 13.84 -13.92
C ARG A 81 6.63 13.17 -14.83
N GLY A 82 5.96 12.08 -14.44
CA GLY A 82 5.14 11.34 -15.41
C GLY A 82 4.12 10.34 -14.87
N ALA A 83 3.53 10.54 -13.68
CA ALA A 83 2.57 9.58 -13.12
C ALA A 83 1.24 10.22 -12.65
N VAL A 84 0.83 11.31 -13.28
CA VAL A 84 -0.53 11.85 -13.11
C VAL A 84 -1.15 12.04 -14.48
N GLU A 85 -1.31 10.93 -15.21
CA GLU A 85 -2.35 10.88 -16.22
C GLU A 85 -3.65 10.69 -15.45
N ALA A 86 -4.42 11.76 -15.39
CA ALA A 86 -5.65 11.86 -14.62
C ALA A 86 -6.58 10.68 -14.97
N LEU A 87 -6.97 9.90 -13.96
CA LEU A 87 -8.13 9.02 -14.08
C LEU A 87 -9.37 9.93 -14.20
N PRO A 88 -10.09 9.91 -15.34
CA PRO A 88 -11.28 10.73 -15.48
C PRO A 88 -12.43 10.12 -14.67
N GLY A 89 -13.07 10.95 -13.83
CA GLY A 89 -14.42 10.71 -13.34
C GLY A 89 -14.56 9.95 -12.02
N VAL A 90 -14.07 10.55 -10.92
CA VAL A 90 -14.76 10.43 -9.62
C VAL A 90 -15.55 11.70 -9.40
#